data_AF-A0A9D6KTA0-F1
#
_entry.id   AF-A0A9D6KTA0-F1
#
_cell.length_a   1.000
_cell.length_b   1.000
_cell.length_c   1.000
_cell.angle_alpha   90.00
_cell.angle_beta   90.00
_cell.angle_gamma   90.00
#
_symmetry.space_group_name_H-M   'P 1'
#
loop_
_entity.id
_entity.type
_entity.pdbx_description
1 polymer ?
#
loop_
_entity_poly.entity_id
_entity_poly.type
_entity_poly.pdbx_seq_one_letter_code
_entity_poly.pdbx_strand_id
1 'polypeptide(L)'
;MARKTVEIVPTPAGLSGYVAEIGASLLGAHLKLPPHHIHDHASYIGHWMKLLANDKRAFLTAAAQAQVAVDWLLAKSPSPFAEEESAHVAA
;
A
#
# COMPACT_ATOMS: atom_id res chain seq x y z
N MET A 1 28.75 -24.92 -10.92
CA MET A 1 28.17 -23.66 -10.42
C MET A 1 26.71 -23.91 -10.07
N ALA A 2 26.36 -23.89 -8.78
CA ALA A 2 24.98 -24.10 -8.32
C ALA A 2 24.21 -22.79 -8.39
N ARG A 3 23.09 -22.77 -9.14
CA ARG A 3 22.13 -21.66 -9.10
C ARG A 3 21.51 -21.67 -7.70
N LYS A 4 21.82 -20.66 -6.88
CA LYS A 4 21.09 -20.40 -5.64
C LYS A 4 19.68 -19.95 -6.05
N THR A 5 18.73 -20.87 -6.04
CA THR A 5 17.32 -20.55 -6.06
C THR A 5 17.06 -19.71 -4.82
N VAL A 6 16.77 -18.42 -5.01
CA VAL A 6 16.29 -17.58 -3.91
C VAL A 6 14.90 -18.09 -3.60
N GLU A 7 14.79 -18.98 -2.61
CA GLU A 7 13.51 -19.30 -2.01
C GLU A 7 12.99 -18.01 -1.38
N ILE A 8 12.01 -17.38 -2.03
CA ILE A 8 11.20 -16.35 -1.40
C ILE A 8 10.33 -17.09 -0.40
N VAL A 9 10.89 -17.37 0.77
CA VAL A 9 10.13 -17.88 1.91
C VAL A 9 9.23 -16.73 2.34
N PRO A 10 7.89 -16.92 2.41
CA PRO A 10 6.98 -15.91 2.92
C PRO A 10 7.13 -15.87 4.44
N THR A 11 8.27 -15.34 4.90
CA THR A 11 8.46 -14.99 6.30
C THR A 11 7.67 -13.71 6.57
N PRO A 12 7.11 -13.52 7.77
CA PRO A 12 6.36 -12.30 8.14
C PRO A 12 7.13 -11.00 7.91
N ALA A 13 8.47 -11.06 7.88
CA ALA A 13 9.34 -9.91 7.64
C ALA A 13 9.44 -9.49 6.16
N GLY A 14 9.12 -10.37 5.20
CA GLY A 14 9.30 -10.09 3.77
C GLY A 14 8.19 -9.25 3.12
N LEU A 15 7.01 -9.18 3.75
CA LEU A 15 5.83 -8.48 3.19
C LEU A 15 5.61 -7.08 3.78
N SER A 16 6.22 -6.76 4.92
CA SER A 16 5.96 -5.51 5.66
C SER A 16 6.23 -4.24 4.85
N GLY A 17 7.27 -4.24 4.00
CA GLY A 17 7.56 -3.13 3.10
C GLY A 17 6.44 -2.90 2.08
N TYR A 18 5.89 -3.96 1.49
CA TYR A 18 4.79 -3.87 0.53
C TYR A 18 3.49 -3.45 1.19
N VAL A 19 3.20 -3.98 2.38
CA VAL A 19 2.03 -3.59 3.18
C VAL A 19 2.08 -2.10 3.47
N ALA A 20 3.24 -1.57 3.88
CA ALA A 20 3.41 -0.15 4.17
C ALA A 20 3.24 0.73 2.91
N GLU A 21 3.83 0.34 1.77
CA GLU A 21 3.78 1.12 0.53
C GLU A 21 2.38 1.13 -0.11
N ILE A 22 1.70 -0.03 -0.14
CA ILE A 22 0.30 -0.13 -0.57
C ILE A 22 -0.59 0.68 0.38
N GLY A 23 -0.38 0.57 1.70
CA GLY A 23 -1.15 1.32 2.69
C GLY A 23 -0.99 2.83 2.55
N ALA A 24 0.23 3.32 2.32
CA ALA A 24 0.49 4.74 2.07
C ALA A 24 -0.23 5.24 0.81
N SER A 25 -0.25 4.44 -0.25
CA SER A 25 -0.96 4.75 -1.50
C SER A 25 -2.48 4.82 -1.30
N LEU A 26 -3.06 3.85 -0.59
CA LEU A 26 -4.48 3.82 -0.24
C LEU A 26 -4.89 5.03 0.61
N LEU A 27 -4.11 5.37 1.63
CA LEU A 27 -4.33 6.56 2.46
C LEU A 27 -4.22 7.85 1.66
N GLY A 28 -3.20 7.97 0.80
CA GLY A 28 -3.04 9.14 -0.06
C GLY A 28 -4.27 9.37 -0.95
N ALA A 29 -4.80 8.30 -1.54
CA ALA A 29 -6.03 8.36 -2.32
C ALA A 29 -7.25 8.74 -1.45
N HIS A 30 -7.39 8.13 -0.26
CA HIS A 30 -8.50 8.43 0.66
C HIS A 30 -8.51 9.89 1.13
N LEU A 31 -7.33 10.44 1.41
CA LEU A 31 -7.14 11.82 1.87
C LEU A 31 -7.13 12.84 0.73
N LYS A 32 -7.38 12.43 -0.51
CA LYS A 32 -7.31 13.27 -1.72
C LYS A 32 -5.97 14.00 -1.85
N LEU A 33 -4.88 13.40 -1.36
CA LEU A 33 -3.55 13.99 -1.54
C LEU A 33 -3.21 14.02 -3.03
N PRO A 34 -2.67 15.13 -3.55
CA PRO A 34 -2.29 15.18 -4.94
C PRO A 34 -1.22 14.09 -5.20
N PRO A 35 -1.32 13.32 -6.29
CA PRO A 35 -0.25 12.45 -6.72
C PRO A 35 0.88 13.34 -7.26
N HIS A 36 1.64 13.96 -6.37
CA HIS A 36 2.81 14.71 -6.77
C HIS A 36 3.75 13.77 -7.52
N HIS A 37 4.36 14.25 -8.61
CA HIS A 37 5.41 13.52 -9.30
C HIS A 37 6.59 13.36 -8.34
N ILE A 38 6.71 12.22 -7.67
CA ILE A 38 7.86 11.93 -6.83
C ILE A 38 8.95 11.38 -7.77
N HIS A 39 9.91 12.25 -8.09
CA HIS A 39 11.10 11.92 -8.86
C HIS A 39 11.97 10.93 -8.07
N ASP A 40 11.65 9.62 -8.13
CA ASP A 40 12.56 8.46 -7.93
C ASP A 40 11.87 7.09 -7.77
N HIS A 41 10.54 7.03 -7.90
CA HIS A 41 9.77 5.81 -7.61
C HIS A 41 9.75 4.74 -8.72
N ALA A 42 10.27 5.00 -9.93
CA ALA A 42 10.24 3.99 -10.99
C ALA A 42 11.21 2.80 -10.75
N SER A 43 12.14 2.93 -9.80
CA SER A 43 13.13 1.89 -9.47
C SER A 43 12.53 0.64 -8.83
N TYR A 44 11.35 0.73 -8.20
CA TYR A 44 10.68 -0.43 -7.59
C TYR A 44 9.76 -1.20 -8.56
N ILE A 45 9.30 -0.61 -9.67
CA ILE A 45 8.37 -1.27 -10.60
C ILE A 45 9.01 -2.54 -11.20
N GLY A 46 10.29 -2.47 -11.56
CA GLY A 46 11.03 -3.64 -12.04
C GLY A 46 11.23 -4.73 -10.97
N HIS A 47 11.29 -4.34 -9.69
CA HIS A 47 11.32 -5.28 -8.57
C HIS A 47 9.95 -5.93 -8.36
N TRP A 48 8.87 -5.14 -8.42
CA TRP A 48 7.49 -5.60 -8.28
C TRP A 48 7.11 -6.58 -9.39
N MET A 49 7.53 -6.33 -10.64
CA MET A 49 7.30 -7.25 -11.77
C MET A 49 7.99 -8.61 -11.58
N LYS A 50 9.21 -8.63 -11.04
CA LYS A 50 9.91 -9.88 -10.71
C LYS A 50 9.24 -10.64 -9.58
N LEU A 51 8.70 -9.93 -8.58
CA LEU A 51 8.03 -10.52 -7.44
C LEU A 51 6.63 -11.07 -7.80
N LEU A 52 5.85 -10.31 -8.58
CA LEU A 52 4.59 -10.76 -9.17
C LEU A 52 4.76 -11.99 -10.08
N ALA A 53 5.91 -12.12 -10.75
CA ALA A 53 6.23 -13.31 -11.53
C ALA A 53 6.56 -14.53 -10.65
N ASN A 54 7.18 -14.31 -9.48
CA ASN A 54 7.58 -15.39 -8.57
C ASN A 54 6.44 -15.85 -7.62
N ASP A 55 5.62 -14.93 -7.10
CA ASP A 55 4.50 -15.27 -6.22
C ASP A 55 3.37 -14.23 -6.30
N LYS A 56 2.38 -14.51 -7.14
CA LYS A 56 1.18 -13.67 -7.30
C LYS A 56 0.33 -13.58 -6.02
N ARG A 57 0.43 -14.58 -5.12
CA ARG A 57 -0.34 -14.59 -3.87
C ARG A 57 0.27 -13.65 -2.84
N ALA A 58 1.58 -13.51 -2.81
CA ALA A 58 2.27 -12.59 -1.91
C ALA A 58 1.77 -11.14 -2.08
N PHE A 59 1.57 -10.69 -3.33
CA PHE A 59 1.03 -9.36 -3.61
C PHE A 59 -0.41 -9.18 -3.07
N LEU A 60 -1.29 -10.15 -3.34
CA LEU A 60 -2.67 -10.11 -2.85
C LEU A 60 -2.75 -10.17 -1.32
N THR A 61 -1.88 -10.97 -0.69
CA THR A 61 -1.77 -11.04 0.77
C THR A 61 -1.32 -9.71 1.36
N ALA A 62 -0.29 -9.08 0.77
CA ALA A 62 0.16 -7.76 1.22
C ALA A 62 -0.92 -6.69 1.04
N ALA A 63 -1.64 -6.71 -0.08
CA ALA A 63 -2.76 -5.80 -0.32
C ALA A 63 -3.89 -5.99 0.69
N ALA A 64 -4.27 -7.23 1.01
CA ALA A 64 -5.28 -7.52 2.02
C ALA A 64 -4.86 -7.04 3.42
N GLN A 65 -3.60 -7.28 3.80
CA GLN A 65 -3.05 -6.80 5.07
C GLN A 65 -2.98 -5.25 5.13
N ALA A 66 -2.61 -4.61 4.03
CA ALA A 66 -2.60 -3.15 3.92
C ALA A 66 -4.01 -2.56 4.10
N GLN A 67 -5.02 -3.16 3.47
CA GLN A 67 -6.41 -2.72 3.62
C GLN A 67 -6.86 -2.77 5.09
N VAL A 68 -6.61 -3.89 5.78
CA VAL A 68 -6.95 -4.04 7.21
C VAL A 68 -6.26 -2.97 8.07
N ALA A 69 -4.99 -2.68 7.79
CA ALA A 69 -4.25 -1.65 8.53
C ALA A 69 -4.79 -0.24 8.28
N VAL A 70 -5.10 0.09 7.02
CA VAL A 70 -5.67 1.39 6.62
C VAL A 70 -7.06 1.58 7.22
N ASP A 71 -7.92 0.57 7.14
CA ASP A 71 -9.27 0.61 7.72
C ASP A 71 -9.20 0.89 9.22
N TRP A 72 -8.27 0.24 9.92
CA TRP A 72 -8.05 0.48 11.35
C TRP A 72 -7.60 1.93 11.62
N LEU A 73 -6.68 2.47 10.82
CA LEU A 73 -6.20 3.86 10.96
C LEU A 73 -7.32 4.86 10.73
N LEU A 74 -8.12 4.67 9.67
CA LEU A 74 -9.24 5.55 9.34
C LEU A 74 -10.32 5.51 10.42
N ALA A 75 -10.66 4.32 10.95
CA ALA A 75 -11.63 4.18 12.03
C ALA A 75 -11.17 4.82 13.36
N LYS A 76 -9.87 5.05 13.54
CA LYS A 76 -9.29 5.71 14.72
C LYS A 76 -8.96 7.19 14.50
N SER A 77 -9.11 7.68 13.28
CA SER A 77 -8.81 9.07 12.91
C SER A 77 -10.11 9.87 12.80
N PRO A 78 -10.10 11.17 13.13
CA PRO A 78 -11.22 12.04 12.84
C PRO A 78 -11.47 12.10 11.32
N SER A 79 -12.73 12.29 10.91
CA SER A 79 -13.06 12.44 9.49
C SER A 79 -12.28 13.64 8.92
N PRO A 80 -11.44 13.45 7.90
CA PRO A 80 -10.66 14.52 7.29
C PRO A 80 -11.54 15.51 6.52
N PHE A 81 -12.81 15.16 6.27
CA PHE A 81 -13.78 15.97 5.52
C PHE A 81 -14.97 16.41 6.39
N ALA A 82 -14.85 16.34 7.73
CA ALA A 82 -15.94 16.72 8.63
C ALA A 82 -16.44 18.16 8.42
N GLU A 83 -15.55 19.08 8.07
CA GLU A 83 -15.92 20.48 7.79
C GLU A 83 -16.60 20.64 6.42
N GLU A 84 -16.18 19.88 5.40
CA GLU A 84 -16.81 19.87 4.07
C GLU A 84 -18.23 19.26 4.11
N GLU A 85 -18.42 18.20 4.90
CA GLU A 85 -19.70 17.50 5.05
C GLU A 85 -20.74 18.37 5.78
N SER A 86 -20.32 19.09 6.82
CA SER A 86 -21.17 20.04 7.54
C SER A 86 -21.63 21.21 6.65
N ALA A 87 -20.73 21.72 5.79
CA ALA A 87 -21.04 22.80 4.86
C ALA A 87 -22.02 22.38 3.74
N HIS A 88 -21.99 21.12 3.30
CA HIS A 88 -22.92 20.59 2.29
C HIS A 88 -24.34 20.36 2.84
N VAL A 89 -24.47 19.99 4.12
CA VAL A 89 -25.77 19.78 4.78
C VAL A 89 -26.45 21.12 5.16
N ALA A 90 -25.67 22.18 5.33
CA ALA A 90 -26.15 23.52 5.68
C ALA A 90 -26.56 24.40 4.48
N ALA A 91 -26.27 23.97 3.25
CA ALA A 91 -26.56 24.69 1.99
C ALA A 91 -27.81 24.15 1.28
#